data_AF-A0A816EQU7-F1
#
_entry.id   AF-A0A816EQU7-F1
#
_cell.length_a   1.000
_cell.length_b   1.000
_cell.length_c   1.000
_cell.angle_alpha   90.00
_cell.angle_beta   90.00
_cell.angle_gamma   90.00
#
_symmetry.space_group_name_H-M   'P 1'
#
loop_
_entity.id
_entity.type
_entity.pdbx_description
1 polymer ?
#
loop_
_entity_poly.entity_id
_entity_poly.type
_entity_poly.pdbx_seq_one_letter_code
_entity_poly.pdbx_strand_id
1 'polypeptide(L)'
;MLKYPSEDIVVFAVPKNIAFWKVILKGSEETPYQEKFWMLYVEFDSHYPNCPPNVRFVTPIYHVNISGDGKICHQILGRCWFMQTKMSVIFENILNLLKKPNFDDAISCEKAHLYKESPNDYNREAKDHSNKYAKNDLKTLKDEYRLEDDDNQIDESP
;
A
#
# COMPACT_ATOMS: atom_id res chain seq x y z
N MET A 1 -0.86 -19.28 -2.30
CA MET A 1 -0.38 -17.93 -2.69
C MET A 1 -1.11 -17.41 -3.94
N LEU A 2 -1.84 -16.29 -3.87
CA LEU A 2 -2.41 -15.65 -5.09
C LEU A 2 -1.28 -14.88 -5.80
N LYS A 3 -0.83 -15.36 -6.97
CA LYS A 3 0.18 -14.67 -7.78
C LYS A 3 -0.42 -13.39 -8.36
N TYR A 4 -0.02 -12.25 -7.81
CA TYR A 4 -0.38 -10.94 -8.32
C TYR A 4 0.51 -10.60 -9.52
N PRO A 5 0.01 -9.89 -10.56
CA PRO A 5 0.81 -9.61 -11.76
C PRO A 5 2.03 -8.70 -11.53
N SER A 6 2.16 -8.06 -10.36
CA SER A 6 3.32 -7.25 -9.99
C SER A 6 4.08 -7.94 -8.87
N GLU A 7 5.40 -8.10 -9.05
CA GLU A 7 6.33 -8.61 -8.03
C GLU A 7 6.44 -7.67 -6.81
N ASP A 8 5.87 -6.46 -6.89
CA ASP A 8 5.92 -5.45 -5.84
C ASP A 8 4.84 -5.62 -4.77
N ILE A 9 3.89 -6.55 -4.95
CA ILE A 9 2.78 -6.75 -4.01
C ILE A 9 2.72 -8.20 -3.56
N VAL A 10 2.76 -8.40 -2.24
CA VAL A 10 2.53 -9.71 -1.61
C VAL A 10 1.32 -9.62 -0.69
N VAL A 11 0.35 -10.50 -0.89
CA VAL A 11 -0.93 -10.50 -0.14
C VAL A 11 -0.99 -11.72 0.77
N PHE A 12 -1.34 -11.50 2.03
CA PHE A 12 -1.57 -12.51 3.05
C PHE A 12 -3.02 -12.40 3.53
N ALA A 13 -3.84 -13.40 3.22
CA ALA A 13 -5.16 -13.53 3.81
C ALA A 13 -5.01 -14.01 5.26
N VAL A 14 -5.76 -13.45 6.21
CA VAL A 14 -5.74 -13.93 7.59
C VAL A 14 -6.72 -15.11 7.69
N PRO A 15 -6.28 -16.36 7.97
CA PRO A 15 -7.15 -17.54 7.87
C PRO A 15 -8.40 -17.47 8.76
N LYS A 16 -8.27 -16.86 9.94
CA LYS A 16 -9.37 -16.69 10.90
C LYS A 16 -10.24 -15.45 10.62
N ASN A 17 -9.83 -14.60 9.68
CA ASN A 17 -10.55 -13.38 9.31
C ASN A 17 -10.29 -13.06 7.83
N ILE A 18 -10.99 -13.76 6.93
CA ILE A 18 -10.85 -13.57 5.48
C ILE A 18 -11.23 -12.15 5.02
N ALA A 19 -11.98 -11.41 5.83
CA ALA A 19 -12.35 -10.01 5.60
C ALA A 19 -11.21 -9.04 5.95
N PHE A 20 -10.08 -9.52 6.44
CA PHE A 20 -8.90 -8.71 6.73
C PHE A 20 -7.65 -9.31 6.08
N TRP A 21 -7.01 -8.55 5.20
CA TRP A 21 -5.78 -8.95 4.53
C TRP A 21 -4.62 -8.07 5.01
N LYS A 22 -3.45 -8.69 5.13
CA LYS A 22 -2.18 -7.97 5.26
C LYS A 22 -1.50 -7.94 3.90
N VAL A 23 -0.94 -6.80 3.53
CA VAL A 23 -0.35 -6.60 2.21
C VAL A 23 1.02 -5.97 2.39
N ILE A 24 2.03 -6.56 1.77
CA ILE A 24 3.34 -5.94 1.64
C ILE A 24 3.41 -5.27 0.27
N LEU A 25 3.82 -4.01 0.27
CA LEU A 25 4.09 -3.22 -0.93
C LEU A 25 5.58 -2.87 -0.98
N LYS A 26 6.25 -3.24 -2.07
CA LYS A 26 7.58 -2.77 -2.43
C LYS A 26 7.46 -1.41 -3.14
N GLY A 27 8.20 -0.42 -2.67
CA GLY A 27 8.24 0.89 -3.33
C GLY A 27 8.92 0.79 -4.68
N SER A 28 8.35 1.47 -5.67
CA SER A 28 8.80 1.38 -7.06
C SER A 28 10.14 2.06 -7.30
N GLU A 29 10.87 1.57 -8.29
CA GLU A 29 12.09 2.20 -8.81
C GLU A 29 11.85 3.66 -9.24
N GLU A 30 12.92 4.45 -9.24
CA GLU A 30 12.91 5.87 -9.63
C GLU A 30 12.01 6.77 -8.75
N THR A 31 11.52 6.25 -7.61
CA THR A 31 10.80 7.02 -6.59
C THR A 31 11.66 7.17 -5.32
N PRO A 32 11.34 8.13 -4.42
CA PRO A 32 11.97 8.17 -3.10
C PRO A 32 11.67 6.92 -2.24
N TYR A 33 10.74 6.07 -2.67
CA TYR A 33 10.30 4.86 -1.99
C TYR A 33 11.04 3.59 -2.43
N GLN A 34 11.91 3.67 -3.45
CA GLN A 34 12.59 2.52 -4.03
C GLN A 34 13.31 1.64 -2.99
N GLU A 35 13.33 0.33 -3.23
CA GLU A 35 14.03 -0.67 -2.38
C GLU A 35 13.57 -0.66 -0.91
N LYS A 36 12.33 -0.25 -0.67
CA LYS A 36 11.71 -0.26 0.65
C LYS A 36 10.39 -1.02 0.63
N PHE A 37 10.01 -1.53 1.80
CA PHE A 37 8.81 -2.34 1.98
C PHE A 37 7.89 -1.72 3.04
N TRP A 38 6.61 -1.59 2.71
CA TRP A 38 5.55 -1.11 3.59
C TRP A 38 4.54 -2.20 3.88
N MET A 39 4.07 -2.24 5.12
CA MET A 39 2.88 -3.00 5.48
C MET A 39 1.64 -2.14 5.28
N LEU A 40 0.65 -2.70 4.61
CA LEU A 40 -0.70 -2.20 4.49
C LEU A 40 -1.68 -3.24 5.03
N TYR A 41 -2.89 -2.79 5.36
CA TYR A 41 -4.02 -3.70 5.52
C TYR A 41 -5.12 -3.39 4.52
N VAL A 42 -5.94 -4.41 4.25
CA VAL A 42 -7.21 -4.30 3.54
C VAL A 42 -8.29 -4.87 4.44
N GLU A 43 -9.37 -4.12 4.64
CA GLU A 43 -10.52 -4.55 5.42
C GLU A 43 -11.78 -4.46 4.55
N PHE A 44 -12.50 -5.57 4.47
CA PHE A 44 -13.77 -5.72 3.77
C PHE A 44 -14.89 -5.65 4.82
N ASP A 45 -15.47 -4.46 5.00
CA ASP A 45 -16.52 -4.25 5.99
C ASP A 45 -17.87 -4.86 5.55
N SER A 46 -18.92 -4.68 6.37
CA SER A 46 -20.26 -5.19 6.07
C SER A 46 -20.91 -4.56 4.83
N HIS A 47 -20.36 -3.47 4.29
CA HIS A 47 -20.88 -2.78 3.12
C HIS A 47 -20.18 -3.21 1.82
N TYR A 48 -19.05 -3.92 1.89
CA TYR A 48 -18.41 -4.48 0.70
C TYR A 48 -19.31 -5.56 0.04
N PRO A 49 -19.46 -5.58 -1.30
CA PRO A 49 -18.77 -4.77 -2.30
C PRO A 49 -19.50 -3.47 -2.70
N ASN A 50 -20.62 -3.11 -2.06
CA ASN A 50 -21.34 -1.87 -2.37
C ASN A 50 -20.47 -0.63 -2.09
N CYS A 51 -19.65 -0.68 -1.04
CA CYS A 51 -18.60 0.27 -0.74
C CYS A 51 -17.21 -0.31 -1.03
N PRO A 52 -16.20 0.53 -1.33
CA PRO A 52 -14.82 0.07 -1.51
C PRO A 52 -14.27 -0.53 -0.22
N PRO A 53 -13.28 -1.43 -0.31
CA PRO A 53 -12.58 -1.92 0.87
C PRO A 53 -11.75 -0.79 1.50
N ASN A 54 -11.55 -0.86 2.82
CA ASN A 54 -10.69 0.06 3.55
C ASN A 54 -9.23 -0.37 3.39
N VAL A 55 -8.45 0.39 2.62
CA VAL A 55 -7.01 0.14 2.41
C VAL A 55 -6.20 1.21 3.12
N ARG A 56 -5.28 0.80 3.99
CA ARG A 56 -4.45 1.74 4.74
C ARG A 56 -3.00 1.28 4.88
N PHE A 57 -2.10 2.24 4.93
CA PHE A 57 -0.72 2.04 5.37
C PHE A 57 -0.66 1.84 6.88
N VAL A 58 -0.07 0.72 7.29
CA VAL A 58 0.31 0.47 8.69
C VAL A 58 1.68 1.06 8.96
N THR A 59 2.63 0.81 8.05
CA THR A 59 3.95 1.45 8.08
C THR A 59 3.81 2.91 7.64
N PRO A 60 4.26 3.91 8.43
CA PRO A 60 4.18 5.30 8.02
C PRO A 60 4.86 5.59 6.68
N ILE A 61 4.22 6.42 5.85
CA ILE A 61 4.74 6.86 4.56
C ILE A 61 4.56 8.36 4.39
N TYR A 62 5.58 9.02 3.86
CA TYR A 62 5.53 10.44 3.54
C TYR A 62 5.00 10.59 2.11
N HIS A 63 3.75 11.03 1.96
CA HIS A 63 3.13 11.20 0.64
C HIS A 63 2.04 12.26 0.68
N VAL A 64 1.85 13.05 -0.38
CA VAL A 64 0.82 14.11 -0.42
C VAL A 64 -0.61 13.59 -0.33
N ASN A 65 -0.88 12.42 -0.91
CA ASN A 65 -2.20 11.77 -0.92
C ASN A 65 -2.41 10.76 0.22
N ILE A 66 -1.49 10.65 1.18
CA ILE A 66 -1.62 9.70 2.30
C ILE A 66 -1.57 10.50 3.60
N SER A 67 -2.57 10.29 4.43
CA SER A 67 -2.70 10.90 5.75
C SER A 67 -1.72 10.31 6.77
N GLY A 68 -1.53 10.99 7.90
CA GLY A 68 -0.64 10.53 8.98
C GLY A 68 -1.07 9.20 9.62
N ASP A 69 -2.36 8.86 9.57
CA ASP A 69 -2.92 7.58 10.01
C ASP A 69 -3.01 6.54 8.88
N GLY A 70 -2.36 6.81 7.74
CA GLY A 70 -2.18 5.86 6.65
C GLY A 70 -3.37 5.70 5.69
N LYS A 71 -4.44 6.49 5.84
CA LYS A 71 -5.55 6.51 4.89
C LYS A 71 -5.08 7.10 3.56
N ILE A 72 -5.41 6.40 2.47
CA ILE A 72 -5.08 6.76 1.09
C ILE A 72 -6.25 7.59 0.50
N CYS A 73 -5.97 8.79 0.00
CA CYS A 73 -6.92 9.54 -0.82
C CYS A 73 -6.72 9.19 -2.28
N HIS A 74 -7.56 8.32 -2.81
CA HIS A 74 -7.59 8.02 -4.24
C HIS A 74 -9.02 7.75 -4.67
N GLN A 75 -9.41 8.26 -5.84
CA GLN A 75 -10.80 8.15 -6.32
C GLN A 75 -11.30 6.70 -6.47
N ILE A 76 -10.40 5.75 -6.71
CA ILE A 76 -10.74 4.32 -6.80
C ILE A 76 -11.26 3.75 -5.46
N LEU A 77 -10.88 4.36 -4.34
CA LEU A 77 -11.33 4.03 -2.99
C LEU A 77 -12.47 4.97 -2.54
N GLY A 78 -13.18 5.58 -3.49
CA GLY A 78 -14.24 6.54 -3.22
C GLY A 78 -15.17 6.69 -4.41
N ARG A 79 -15.23 7.90 -5.00
CA ARG A 79 -16.22 8.26 -6.05
C ARG A 79 -16.16 7.42 -7.34
N CYS A 80 -15.04 6.75 -7.62
CA CYS A 80 -14.86 5.89 -8.79
C CYS A 80 -14.85 4.40 -8.43
N TRP A 81 -15.39 4.03 -7.27
CA TRP A 81 -15.59 2.64 -6.89
C TRP A 81 -16.73 2.00 -7.69
N PHE A 82 -16.51 0.75 -8.12
CA PHE A 82 -17.53 -0.10 -8.72
C PHE A 82 -17.41 -1.51 -8.12
N MET A 83 -18.51 -2.21 -7.90
CA MET A 83 -18.52 -3.53 -7.22
C MET A 83 -17.67 -4.60 -7.93
N GLN A 84 -17.48 -4.46 -9.25
CA GLN A 84 -16.63 -5.33 -10.07
C GLN A 84 -15.14 -4.96 -10.05
N THR A 85 -14.75 -3.87 -9.39
CA THR A 85 -13.36 -3.45 -9.30
C THR A 85 -12.56 -4.49 -8.52
N LYS A 86 -11.61 -5.13 -9.21
CA LYS A 86 -10.74 -6.14 -8.61
C LYS A 86 -9.73 -5.48 -7.68
N MET A 87 -9.35 -6.17 -6.59
CA MET A 87 -8.20 -5.78 -5.76
C MET A 87 -6.97 -5.51 -6.63
N SER A 88 -6.78 -6.38 -7.63
CA SER A 88 -6.26 -6.08 -8.97
C SER A 88 -5.75 -4.65 -9.22
N VAL A 89 -6.76 -3.88 -9.55
CA VAL A 89 -6.73 -2.52 -10.04
C VAL A 89 -6.43 -1.56 -8.90
N ILE A 90 -6.90 -1.85 -7.68
CA ILE A 90 -6.64 -1.02 -6.50
C ILE A 90 -5.14 -0.94 -6.22
N PHE A 91 -4.43 -2.08 -6.12
CA PHE A 91 -2.99 -2.04 -5.82
C PHE A 91 -2.17 -1.41 -6.95
N GLU A 92 -2.55 -1.64 -8.21
CA GLU A 92 -1.91 -0.95 -9.34
C GLU A 92 -2.09 0.56 -9.26
N ASN A 93 -3.29 1.04 -8.90
CA ASN A 93 -3.53 2.47 -8.70
C ASN A 93 -2.73 3.04 -7.52
N ILE A 94 -2.55 2.28 -6.43
CA ILE A 94 -1.72 2.71 -5.29
C ILE A 94 -0.25 2.81 -5.71
N LEU A 95 0.29 1.82 -6.43
CA LEU A 95 1.67 1.87 -6.97
C LEU A 95 1.85 3.07 -7.91
N ASN A 96 0.88 3.30 -8.81
CA ASN A 96 0.91 4.44 -9.72
C ASN A 96 0.80 5.78 -8.98
N LEU A 97 0.04 5.83 -7.88
CA LEU A 97 -0.06 7.02 -7.04
C LEU A 97 1.29 7.36 -6.38
N LEU A 98 2.04 6.36 -5.93
CA LEU A 98 3.40 6.56 -5.38
C LEU A 98 4.39 7.05 -6.46
N LYS A 99 4.26 6.57 -7.70
CA LYS A 99 5.08 7.03 -8.84
C LYS A 99 4.70 8.43 -9.30
N LYS A 100 3.41 8.74 -9.31
CA LYS A 100 2.83 9.99 -9.82
C LYS A 100 1.83 10.55 -8.80
N PRO A 101 2.31 11.29 -7.80
CA PRO A 101 1.44 11.89 -6.79
C PRO A 101 0.41 12.82 -7.44
N ASN A 102 -0.81 12.82 -6.91
CA ASN A 102 -1.87 13.71 -7.38
C ASN A 102 -1.93 14.95 -6.48
N PHE A 103 -1.39 16.08 -6.95
CA PHE A 103 -1.36 17.31 -6.16
C PHE A 103 -2.70 18.03 -6.06
N ASP A 104 -3.65 17.74 -6.96
CA ASP A 104 -5.00 18.34 -6.94
C ASP A 104 -5.86 17.75 -5.80
N ASP A 105 -5.66 16.48 -5.47
CA ASP A 105 -6.33 15.75 -4.39
C ASP A 105 -5.39 15.52 -3.17
N ALA A 106 -4.41 16.40 -2.95
CA ALA A 106 -3.46 16.29 -1.84
C ALA A 106 -4.19 16.46 -0.48
N ILE A 107 -3.97 15.52 0.44
CA ILE A 107 -4.42 15.66 1.84
C ILE A 107 -3.51 16.65 2.57
N SER A 108 -2.21 16.62 2.29
CA SER A 108 -1.22 17.40 3.03
C SER A 108 -0.83 18.65 2.25
N CYS A 109 -1.49 19.78 2.54
CA CYS A 109 -1.18 21.08 1.92
C CYS A 109 0.30 21.47 2.06
N GLU A 110 0.90 21.22 3.22
CA GLU A 110 2.32 21.48 3.49
C GLU A 110 3.24 20.71 2.52
N LYS A 111 3.05 19.39 2.39
CA LYS A 111 3.85 18.56 1.49
C LYS A 111 3.64 18.93 0.02
N ALA A 112 2.41 19.28 -0.36
CA ALA A 112 2.08 19.74 -1.71
C ALA A 112 2.77 21.08 -2.02
N HIS A 113 2.79 22.00 -1.05
CA HIS A 113 3.50 23.27 -1.15
C HIS A 113 5.01 23.05 -1.27
N LEU A 114 5.61 22.20 -0.40
CA LEU A 114 7.03 21.85 -0.48
C LEU A 114 7.39 21.27 -1.85
N TYR A 115 6.57 20.37 -2.39
CA TYR A 115 6.82 19.82 -3.72
C TYR A 115 6.79 20.90 -4.81
N LYS A 116 5.86 21.86 -4.72
CA LYS A 116 5.74 22.96 -5.69
C LYS A 116 6.94 23.91 -5.62
N GLU A 117 7.45 24.20 -4.43
CA GLU A 117 8.61 25.07 -4.24
C GLU A 117 9.93 24.37 -4.56
N SER A 118 10.10 23.13 -4.09
CA SER A 118 11.32 22.36 -4.23
C SER A 118 11.02 20.85 -4.27
N PRO A 119 10.83 20.29 -5.48
CA PRO A 119 10.66 18.84 -5.66
C PRO A 119 11.82 18.02 -5.08
N ASN A 120 13.04 18.57 -5.10
CA ASN A 120 14.23 17.91 -4.55
C ASN A 120 14.16 17.78 -3.03
N ASP A 121 13.68 18.82 -2.33
CA ASP A 121 13.53 18.78 -0.88
C ASP A 121 12.42 17.81 -0.48
N TYR A 122 11.28 17.84 -1.19
CA TYR A 122 10.22 16.85 -1.00
C TYR A 122 10.74 15.41 -1.16
N ASN A 123 11.49 15.15 -2.24
CA ASN A 123 12.04 13.81 -2.50
C ASN A 123 13.08 13.40 -1.45
N ARG A 124 13.88 14.35 -0.96
CA ARG A 124 14.82 14.09 0.15
C ARG A 124 14.06 13.72 1.43
N GLU A 125 13.06 14.50 1.82
CA GLU A 125 12.25 14.20 3.00
C GLU A 125 11.51 12.87 2.88
N ALA A 126 10.92 12.58 1.72
CA ALA A 126 10.25 11.31 1.46
C ALA A 126 11.23 10.13 1.58
N LYS A 127 12.47 10.28 1.07
CA LYS A 127 13.52 9.26 1.17
C LYS A 127 14.00 9.09 2.61
N ASP A 128 14.26 10.16 3.34
CA ASP A 128 14.69 10.12 4.74
C ASP A 128 13.61 9.49 5.63
N HIS A 129 12.35 9.84 5.40
CA HIS A 129 11.21 9.22 6.06
C HIS A 129 11.12 7.72 5.71
N SER A 130 11.30 7.34 4.45
CA SER A 130 11.31 5.94 4.02
C SER A 130 12.44 5.15 4.69
N ASN A 131 13.64 5.74 4.80
CA ASN A 131 14.76 5.13 5.53
C ASN A 131 14.48 4.93 7.02
N LYS A 132 13.67 5.81 7.63
CA LYS A 132 13.35 5.76 9.05
C LYS A 132 12.28 4.72 9.39
N TYR A 133 11.25 4.59 8.57
CA TYR A 133 10.05 3.80 8.93
C TYR A 133 9.85 2.53 8.10
N ALA A 134 10.20 2.55 6.81
CA ALA A 134 10.03 1.39 5.94
C ALA A 134 11.16 0.38 6.13
N LYS A 135 10.93 -0.87 5.72
CA LYS A 135 11.93 -1.94 5.85
C LYS A 135 12.76 -2.06 4.58
N ASN A 136 14.00 -2.54 4.72
CA ASN A 136 14.94 -2.71 3.61
C ASN A 136 14.76 -4.05 2.88
N ASP A 137 14.04 -4.99 3.49
CA ASP A 137 13.86 -6.33 2.94
C ASP A 137 12.52 -6.93 3.36
N LEU A 138 12.02 -7.83 2.52
CA LEU A 138 10.76 -8.53 2.70
C LEU A 138 10.74 -9.38 3.98
N LYS A 139 11.87 -10.01 4.33
CA LYS A 139 11.95 -10.95 5.45
C LYS A 139 11.75 -10.22 6.78
N THR A 140 12.44 -9.11 7.00
CA THR A 140 12.28 -8.28 8.20
C THR A 140 10.83 -7.87 8.42
N LEU A 141 10.12 -7.48 7.35
CA LEU A 141 8.72 -7.10 7.44
C LEU A 141 7.80 -8.31 7.70
N LYS A 142 8.07 -9.46 7.07
CA LYS A 142 7.35 -10.71 7.37
C LYS A 142 7.50 -11.12 8.83
N ASP A 143 8.72 -11.07 9.37
CA ASP A 143 9.02 -11.44 10.75
C ASP A 143 8.32 -10.50 11.76
N GLU A 144 8.38 -9.19 11.53
CA GLU A 144 7.74 -8.18 12.40
C GLU A 144 6.22 -8.38 12.50
N TYR A 145 5.57 -8.70 11.38
CA TYR A 145 4.11 -8.85 11.31
C TYR A 145 3.62 -10.30 11.42
N ARG A 146 4.53 -11.25 11.68
CA ARG A 146 4.26 -12.69 11.77
C ARG A 146 3.46 -13.19 10.56
N LEU A 147 4.00 -12.93 9.38
CA LEU A 147 3.42 -13.37 8.11
C LEU A 147 4.02 -14.73 7.75
N GLU A 148 3.15 -15.73 7.65
CA GLU A 148 3.54 -17.07 7.23
C GLU A 148 3.31 -17.20 5.72
N ASP A 149 4.25 -17.81 5.01
CA ASP A 149 4.05 -18.22 3.63
C ASP A 149 3.18 -19.49 3.65
N ASP A 150 1.98 -19.41 3.09
CA ASP A 150 0.98 -20.50 3.01
C ASP A 150 1.42 -21.69 2.12
N ASP A 151 2.72 -21.83 1.84
CA ASP A 151 3.27 -22.84 0.92
C ASP A 151 3.30 -24.27 1.50
N ASN A 152 2.75 -24.48 2.72
CA ASN A 152 2.64 -25.80 3.37
C ASN A 152 1.22 -26.41 3.35
N GLN A 153 0.33 -25.96 2.47
CA GLN A 153 -0.91 -26.70 2.16
C GLN A 153 -1.03 -26.95 0.66
N ILE A 154 -0.08 -27.67 0.07
CA ILE A 154 -0.46 -28.65 -0.94
C ILE A 154 -0.84 -29.89 -0.15
N ASP A 155 -2.14 -30.05 0.06
CA ASP A 155 -2.74 -31.29 0.51
C ASP A 155 -2.46 -32.36 -0.56
N GLU A 156 -1.28 -32.98 -0.51
CA GLU A 156 -1.08 -34.32 -1.08
C GLU A 156 -1.82 -35.31 -0.18
N SER A 157 -3.15 -35.29 -0.26
CA SER A 157 -3.95 -36.45 0.11
C SER A 157 -3.90 -37.45 -1.05
N PRO A 158 -3.62 -38.73 -0.77
CA PRO A 158 -3.28 -39.76 -1.76
C PRO A 158 -4.42 -40.17 -2.70
#